data_AF-A0ABC8IVB0-F1
#
_entry.id   AF-A0ABC8IVB0-F1
#
_cell.length_a   1.000
_cell.length_b   1.000
_cell.length_c   1.000
_cell.angle_alpha   90.00
_cell.angle_beta   90.00
_cell.angle_gamma   90.00
#
_symmetry.space_group_name_H-M   'P 1'
#
loop_
_entity.id
_entity.type
_entity.pdbx_description
1 polymer ?
#
loop_
_entity_poly.entity_id
_entity_poly.type
_entity_poly.pdbx_seq_one_letter_code
_entity_poly.pdbx_strand_id
1 'polypeptide(L)'
;MEPAVAKSMLKGSADSLNSAFHLSYNMLLNQLRSEDGDPENLLRNSFFQFQADRAIEKQIKSLQEESNSMVIEEEESLKNYYNLILQYKSLKKDIREIVFSPKYCLPFLVPKRAVCLDCTNDDGESQSFSIEDQDTWGVIMKFNKVKNLSEDDDNRRPEDANYTVDVLARCLVGRDGAGKKKIRPVPFKERGEPIVVSVPLSQIKSLSSAIMNIPKDYLQLEARENALKKVSELLSRHPDGIPLDPEVDMKIQSSSYEKTVRRLEALENLFKKHKIAKSPLIAQKLKVLHMKEELTTKIKSLKKAV
;
A
#
# COMPACT_ATOMS: atom_id res chain seq x y z
N MET A 1 35.07 -11.11 -26.45
CA MET A 1 34.50 -11.97 -25.40
C MET A 1 34.72 -11.30 -24.06
N GLU A 2 33.70 -11.24 -23.22
CA GLU A 2 33.88 -10.72 -21.87
C GLU A 2 34.77 -11.65 -21.04
N PRO A 3 35.66 -11.11 -20.19
CA PRO A 3 36.62 -11.91 -19.42
C PRO A 3 35.95 -12.91 -18.46
N ALA A 4 34.72 -12.63 -18.02
CA ALA A 4 33.93 -13.53 -17.18
C ALA A 4 33.50 -14.81 -17.92
N VAL A 5 33.08 -14.71 -19.19
CA VAL A 5 32.65 -15.85 -20.01
C VAL A 5 33.84 -16.76 -20.32
N ALA A 6 34.98 -16.17 -20.68
CA ALA A 6 36.22 -16.93 -20.94
C ALA A 6 36.71 -17.67 -19.69
N LYS A 7 36.59 -17.05 -18.50
CA LYS A 7 36.93 -17.68 -17.22
C LYS A 7 35.98 -18.85 -16.90
N SER A 8 34.69 -18.71 -17.17
CA SER A 8 33.71 -19.79 -16.98
C SER A 8 33.91 -20.94 -17.96
N MET A 9 34.31 -20.67 -19.20
CA MET A 9 34.62 -21.73 -20.17
C MET A 9 35.87 -22.53 -19.80
N LEU A 10 36.92 -21.87 -19.28
CA LEU A 10 38.20 -22.53 -18.97
C LEU A 10 38.23 -23.16 -17.56
N LYS A 11 37.53 -22.57 -16.59
CA LYS A 11 37.56 -22.98 -15.18
C LYS A 11 36.17 -23.25 -14.57
N GLY A 12 35.12 -23.25 -15.38
CA GLY A 12 33.76 -23.54 -14.91
C GLY A 12 33.57 -25.00 -14.52
N SER A 13 32.55 -25.24 -13.71
CA SER A 13 32.04 -26.59 -13.45
C SER A 13 31.28 -27.12 -14.68
N ALA A 14 31.12 -28.43 -14.76
CA ALA A 14 30.24 -29.04 -15.75
C ALA A 14 28.80 -28.52 -15.60
N ASP A 15 28.10 -28.36 -16.72
CA ASP A 15 26.71 -27.90 -16.74
C ASP A 15 25.76 -28.94 -16.14
N SER A 16 24.71 -28.46 -15.47
CA SER A 16 23.66 -29.33 -14.96
C SER A 16 22.81 -29.87 -16.12
N LEU A 17 22.49 -31.16 -16.10
CA LEU A 17 21.55 -31.75 -17.06
C LEU A 17 20.14 -31.21 -16.78
N ASN A 18 19.67 -30.25 -17.56
CA ASN A 18 18.33 -29.69 -17.45
C ASN A 18 17.39 -30.37 -18.45
N SER A 19 16.17 -30.70 -18.01
CA SER A 19 15.18 -31.32 -18.87
C SER A 19 14.70 -30.35 -19.95
N ALA A 20 14.72 -30.78 -21.21
CA ALA A 20 14.11 -30.08 -22.35
C ALA A 20 12.78 -30.71 -22.77
N PHE A 21 12.14 -31.45 -21.84
CA PHE A 21 10.87 -32.11 -22.10
C PHE A 21 9.79 -31.09 -22.46
N HIS A 22 9.06 -31.38 -23.53
CA HIS A 22 7.95 -30.57 -24.01
C HIS A 22 6.89 -31.49 -24.62
N LEU A 23 5.63 -31.06 -24.53
CA LEU A 23 4.51 -31.79 -25.14
C LEU A 23 4.50 -31.56 -26.65
N SER A 24 4.51 -32.65 -27.42
CA SER A 24 4.27 -32.62 -28.86
C SER A 24 2.94 -33.29 -29.19
N TYR A 25 2.28 -32.80 -30.24
CA TYR A 25 0.97 -33.31 -30.66
C TYR A 25 1.01 -34.83 -30.96
N ASN A 26 2.07 -35.30 -31.61
CA ASN A 26 2.25 -36.71 -31.92
C ASN A 26 2.41 -37.56 -30.64
N MET A 27 3.13 -37.08 -29.63
CA MET A 27 3.28 -37.79 -28.35
C MET A 27 1.94 -37.96 -27.64
N LEU A 28 1.11 -36.91 -27.59
CA LEU A 28 -0.22 -36.98 -26.99
C LEU A 28 -1.14 -37.93 -27.75
N LEU A 29 -1.14 -37.87 -29.09
CA LEU A 29 -1.94 -38.78 -29.92
C LEU A 29 -1.54 -40.25 -29.70
N ASN A 30 -0.25 -40.54 -29.57
CA ASN A 30 0.21 -41.91 -29.32
C ASN A 30 -0.19 -42.40 -27.93
N GLN A 31 -0.14 -41.53 -26.90
CA GLN A 31 -0.59 -41.87 -25.56
C GLN A 31 -2.10 -42.12 -25.53
N LEU A 32 -2.91 -41.25 -26.14
CA LEU A 32 -4.38 -41.42 -26.19
C LEU A 32 -4.84 -42.61 -27.04
N ARG A 33 -4.02 -43.06 -27.99
CA ARG A 33 -4.31 -44.22 -28.86
C ARG A 33 -4.07 -45.55 -28.15
N SER A 34 -3.16 -45.59 -27.18
CA SER A 34 -2.83 -46.80 -26.42
C SER A 34 -3.85 -46.98 -25.30
N GLU A 35 -4.42 -48.17 -25.13
CA GLU A 35 -5.41 -48.43 -24.06
C GLU A 35 -4.80 -48.25 -22.65
N ASP A 36 -3.50 -48.51 -22.49
CA ASP A 36 -2.73 -48.29 -21.26
C ASP A 36 -2.05 -46.91 -21.17
N GLY A 37 -2.27 -46.02 -22.14
CA GLY A 37 -1.57 -44.74 -22.23
C GLY A 37 -2.20 -43.67 -21.34
N ASP A 38 -1.44 -43.16 -20.37
CA ASP A 38 -1.84 -42.05 -19.51
C ASP A 38 -0.89 -40.86 -19.68
N PRO A 39 -1.30 -39.81 -20.44
CA PRO A 39 -0.48 -38.63 -20.64
C PRO A 39 -0.24 -37.85 -19.33
N GLU A 40 -1.13 -37.92 -18.35
CA GLU A 40 -0.95 -37.23 -17.06
C GLU A 40 0.12 -37.92 -16.22
N ASN A 41 0.13 -39.25 -16.20
CA ASN A 41 1.16 -40.02 -15.52
C ASN A 41 2.55 -39.81 -16.15
N LEU A 42 2.61 -39.69 -17.49
CA LEU A 42 3.84 -39.33 -18.19
C LEU A 42 4.36 -37.95 -17.77
N LEU A 43 3.46 -36.97 -17.63
CA LEU A 43 3.83 -35.62 -17.17
C LEU A 43 4.34 -35.63 -15.73
N ARG A 44 3.64 -36.32 -14.82
CA ARG A 44 4.03 -36.43 -13.40
C ARG A 44 5.40 -37.09 -13.22
N ASN A 45 5.68 -38.13 -14.01
CA ASN A 45 6.94 -38.85 -13.96
C ASN A 45 8.02 -38.27 -14.89
N SER A 46 7.77 -37.11 -15.50
CA SER A 46 8.74 -36.45 -16.37
C SER A 46 9.92 -35.91 -15.56
N PHE A 47 11.12 -35.96 -16.15
CA PHE A 47 12.31 -35.38 -15.53
C PHE A 47 12.19 -33.86 -15.33
N PHE A 48 11.38 -33.18 -16.15
CA PHE A 48 11.08 -31.76 -15.99
C PHE A 48 10.31 -31.49 -14.69
N GLN A 49 9.24 -32.25 -14.43
CA GLN A 49 8.47 -32.13 -13.20
C GLN A 49 9.34 -32.44 -11.97
N PHE A 50 10.12 -33.52 -12.03
CA PHE A 50 11.05 -33.88 -10.95
C PHE A 50 12.05 -32.76 -10.61
N GLN A 51 12.58 -32.07 -11.63
CA GLN A 51 13.48 -30.94 -11.42
C GLN A 51 12.78 -29.73 -10.81
N ALA A 52 11.56 -29.42 -11.27
CA ALA A 52 10.75 -28.33 -10.74
C ALA A 52 10.40 -28.57 -9.27
N ASP A 53 9.88 -29.75 -8.94
CA ASP A 53 9.50 -30.12 -7.57
C ASP A 53 10.71 -30.05 -6.63
N ARG A 54 11.84 -30.61 -7.04
CA ARG A 54 13.07 -30.58 -6.24
C ARG A 54 13.63 -29.17 -6.07
N ALA A 55 13.49 -28.31 -7.07
CA ALA A 55 13.89 -26.91 -6.97
C ALA A 55 13.01 -26.17 -5.95
N ILE A 56 11.68 -26.38 -6.00
CA ILE A 56 10.74 -25.79 -5.04
C ILE A 56 10.97 -26.33 -3.63
N GLU A 57 11.18 -27.64 -3.45
CA GLU A 57 11.51 -28.23 -2.15
C GLU A 57 12.78 -27.63 -1.54
N LYS A 58 13.84 -27.43 -2.35
CA LYS A 58 15.07 -26.80 -1.88
C LYS A 58 14.82 -25.36 -1.44
N GLN A 59 14.04 -24.60 -2.19
CA GLN A 59 13.66 -23.23 -1.83
C GLN A 59 12.82 -23.20 -0.54
N ILE A 60 11.87 -24.13 -0.38
CA ILE A 60 11.08 -24.24 0.85
C ILE A 60 12.00 -24.54 2.04
N LYS A 61 12.96 -25.46 1.91
CA LYS A 61 13.91 -25.80 2.96
C LYS A 61 14.79 -24.61 3.35
N SER A 62 15.37 -23.90 2.38
CA SER A 62 16.19 -22.71 2.68
C SER A 62 15.39 -21.62 3.37
N LEU A 63 14.16 -21.33 2.91
CA LEU A 63 13.28 -20.34 3.54
C LEU A 63 12.82 -20.78 4.94
N GLN A 64 12.63 -22.08 5.16
CA GLN A 64 12.31 -22.63 6.49
C GLN A 64 13.48 -22.48 7.45
N GLU A 65 14.71 -22.76 7.01
CA GLU A 65 15.93 -22.54 7.80
C GLU A 65 16.10 -21.07 8.17
N GLU A 66 15.92 -20.16 7.20
CA GLU A 66 15.93 -18.71 7.43
C GLU A 66 14.86 -18.31 8.47
N SER A 67 13.62 -18.78 8.30
CA SER A 67 12.52 -18.47 9.23
C SER A 67 12.75 -19.04 10.64
N ASN A 68 13.39 -20.21 10.76
CA ASN A 68 13.68 -20.84 12.05
C ASN A 68 14.86 -20.16 12.77
N SER A 69 15.80 -19.59 12.01
CA SER A 69 16.91 -18.80 12.59
C SER A 69 16.42 -17.52 13.27
N MET A 70 15.25 -17.01 12.87
CA MET A 70 14.61 -15.83 13.46
C MET A 70 13.86 -16.19 14.75
N VAL A 71 14.60 -16.27 15.86
CA VAL A 71 14.03 -16.45 17.21
C VAL A 71 13.66 -15.08 17.79
N ILE A 72 12.37 -14.89 18.08
CA ILE A 72 11.84 -13.65 18.66
C ILE A 72 11.35 -13.94 20.08
N GLU A 73 11.76 -13.14 21.05
CA GLU A 73 11.25 -13.20 22.42
C GLU A 73 9.76 -12.79 22.48
N GLU A 74 8.95 -13.54 23.23
CA GLU A 74 7.51 -13.28 23.42
C GLU A 74 6.72 -13.21 22.10
N GLU A 75 6.99 -14.12 21.16
CA GLU A 75 6.39 -14.16 19.82
C GLU A 75 4.85 -14.11 19.82
N GLU A 76 4.20 -14.84 20.73
CA GLU A 76 2.73 -14.91 20.79
C GLU A 76 2.09 -13.56 21.17
N SER A 77 2.64 -12.88 22.17
CA SER A 77 2.17 -11.56 22.60
C SER A 77 2.45 -10.49 21.54
N LEU A 78 3.60 -10.58 20.86
CA LEU A 78 3.95 -9.68 19.76
C LEU A 78 3.04 -9.87 18.55
N LYS A 79 2.69 -11.12 18.22
CA LYS A 79 1.74 -11.45 17.16
C LYS A 79 0.34 -10.94 17.48
N ASN A 80 -0.11 -11.06 18.72
CA ASN A 80 -1.36 -10.47 19.16
C ASN A 80 -1.36 -8.95 18.97
N TYR A 81 -0.28 -8.28 19.38
CA TYR A 81 -0.13 -6.84 19.17
C TYR A 81 -0.08 -6.45 17.68
N TYR A 82 0.61 -7.22 16.84
CA TYR A 82 0.66 -7.00 15.41
C TYR A 82 -0.73 -7.14 14.76
N ASN A 83 -1.49 -8.17 15.12
CA ASN A 83 -2.87 -8.35 14.69
C ASN A 83 -3.76 -7.17 15.11
N LEU A 84 -3.58 -6.65 16.32
CA LEU A 84 -4.29 -5.45 16.78
C LEU A 84 -3.96 -4.23 15.90
N ILE A 85 -2.68 -4.04 15.50
CA ILE A 85 -2.29 -2.96 14.58
C ILE A 85 -2.96 -3.12 13.22
N LEU A 86 -2.97 -4.33 12.66
CA LEU A 86 -3.64 -4.59 11.38
C LEU A 86 -5.13 -4.30 11.45
N GLN A 87 -5.80 -4.76 12.51
CA GLN A 87 -7.21 -4.46 12.75
C GLN A 87 -7.45 -2.95 12.88
N TYR A 88 -6.62 -2.24 13.62
CA TYR A 88 -6.71 -0.78 13.76
C TYR A 88 -6.57 -0.05 12.43
N LYS A 89 -5.59 -0.44 11.60
CA LYS A 89 -5.42 0.12 10.25
C LYS A 89 -6.63 -0.16 9.37
N SER A 90 -7.20 -1.37 9.42
CA SER A 90 -8.40 -1.72 8.66
C SER A 90 -9.63 -0.89 9.09
N LEU A 91 -9.90 -0.77 10.38
CA LEU A 91 -11.03 0.02 10.89
C LEU A 91 -10.86 1.52 10.57
N LYS A 92 -9.63 2.05 10.64
CA LYS A 92 -9.35 3.43 10.18
C LYS A 92 -9.65 3.60 8.70
N LYS A 93 -9.30 2.63 7.87
CA LYS A 93 -9.61 2.65 6.44
C LYS A 93 -11.13 2.63 6.20
N ASP A 94 -11.85 1.76 6.90
CA ASP A 94 -13.31 1.67 6.82
C ASP A 94 -13.98 2.98 7.23
N ILE A 95 -13.51 3.61 8.31
CA ILE A 95 -13.97 4.93 8.76
C ILE A 95 -13.72 5.97 7.67
N ARG A 96 -12.51 6.02 7.11
CA ARG A 96 -12.16 6.96 6.02
C ARG A 96 -13.08 6.76 4.81
N GLU A 97 -13.35 5.52 4.41
CA GLU A 97 -14.23 5.23 3.27
C GLU A 97 -15.66 5.74 3.50
N ILE A 98 -16.18 5.60 4.72
CA ILE A 98 -17.50 6.13 5.07
C ILE A 98 -17.50 7.67 5.06
N VAL A 99 -16.51 8.29 5.72
CA VAL A 99 -16.41 9.76 5.85
C VAL A 99 -16.20 10.44 4.49
N PHE A 100 -15.36 9.85 3.64
CA PHE A 100 -15.05 10.37 2.31
C PHE A 100 -16.00 9.89 1.21
N SER A 101 -17.07 9.18 1.57
CA SER A 101 -18.19 8.95 0.65
C SER A 101 -18.70 10.31 0.14
N PRO A 102 -18.93 10.47 -1.19
CA PRO A 102 -19.36 11.74 -1.77
C PRO A 102 -20.60 12.32 -1.07
N LYS A 103 -21.49 11.44 -0.56
CA LYS A 103 -22.66 11.84 0.23
C LYS A 103 -22.35 12.77 1.40
N TYR A 104 -21.25 12.53 2.11
CA TYR A 104 -20.89 13.28 3.32
C TYR A 104 -19.82 14.33 3.06
N CYS A 105 -18.82 14.03 2.22
CA CYS A 105 -17.65 14.90 2.08
C CYS A 105 -17.85 16.09 1.13
N LEU A 106 -18.77 15.99 0.15
CA LEU A 106 -18.94 17.00 -0.91
C LEU A 106 -19.15 18.44 -0.39
N PRO A 107 -20.03 18.71 0.61
CA PRO A 107 -20.22 20.07 1.14
C PRO A 107 -18.96 20.67 1.77
N PHE A 108 -18.03 19.81 2.19
CA PHE A 108 -16.81 20.20 2.91
C PHE A 108 -15.60 20.31 1.98
N LEU A 109 -15.70 19.93 0.71
CA LEU A 109 -14.66 20.11 -0.31
C LEU A 109 -14.64 21.55 -0.85
N VAL A 110 -14.49 22.50 0.07
CA VAL A 110 -14.44 23.93 -0.23
C VAL A 110 -13.00 24.31 -0.64
N PRO A 111 -12.81 25.13 -1.69
CA PRO A 111 -11.49 25.63 -2.05
C PRO A 111 -10.83 26.38 -0.90
N LYS A 112 -9.50 26.35 -0.87
CA LYS A 112 -8.61 26.94 0.13
C LYS A 112 -8.64 26.30 1.51
N ARG A 113 -9.35 25.19 1.68
CA ARG A 113 -9.33 24.38 2.90
C ARG A 113 -8.06 23.56 2.98
N ALA A 114 -7.50 23.42 4.19
CA ALA A 114 -6.35 22.55 4.43
C ALA A 114 -6.79 21.07 4.45
N VAL A 115 -5.96 20.21 3.87
CA VAL A 115 -6.24 18.78 3.73
C VAL A 115 -4.99 17.98 4.03
N CYS A 116 -5.16 16.87 4.75
CA CYS A 116 -4.13 15.87 4.96
C CYS A 116 -4.29 14.75 3.92
N LEU A 117 -3.22 14.49 3.19
CA LEU A 117 -3.08 13.43 2.20
C LEU A 117 -2.29 12.27 2.79
N ASP A 118 -2.70 11.06 2.46
CA ASP A 118 -1.97 9.85 2.79
C ASP A 118 -0.83 9.66 1.79
N CYS A 119 0.42 9.70 2.27
CA CYS A 119 1.58 9.35 1.45
C CYS A 119 1.68 7.83 1.35
N THR A 120 0.98 7.22 0.40
CA THR A 120 1.30 5.84 0.04
C THR A 120 2.65 5.84 -0.65
N ASN A 121 3.70 5.47 0.08
CA ASN A 121 4.97 5.08 -0.54
C ASN A 121 4.68 3.88 -1.43
N ASP A 122 4.57 4.14 -2.73
CA ASP A 122 4.34 3.16 -3.80
C ASP A 122 5.62 2.36 -4.14
N ASP A 123 6.70 2.62 -3.41
CA ASP A 123 7.88 1.79 -3.41
C ASP A 123 7.60 0.71 -2.35
N GLY A 124 7.43 -0.55 -2.78
CA GLY A 124 6.96 -1.70 -2.00
C GLY A 124 7.78 -2.10 -0.76
N GLU A 125 8.50 -1.17 -0.16
CA GLU A 125 9.29 -1.33 1.04
C GLU A 125 8.88 -0.28 2.07
N SER A 126 8.22 -0.78 3.11
CA SER A 126 7.89 -0.15 4.38
C SER A 126 6.41 0.13 4.52
N GLN A 127 5.66 -0.90 4.93
CA GLN A 127 4.62 -0.64 5.91
C GLN A 127 5.30 0.12 7.05
N SER A 128 5.01 1.42 7.18
CA SER A 128 5.40 2.16 8.37
C SER A 128 4.77 1.45 9.56
N PHE A 129 5.60 0.78 10.34
CA PHE A 129 5.23 0.23 11.65
C PHE A 129 5.11 1.34 12.69
N SER A 130 5.49 2.57 12.33
CA SER A 130 5.16 3.78 13.09
C SER A 130 3.66 4.07 12.94
N ILE A 131 3.01 4.32 14.08
CA ILE A 131 1.63 4.81 14.17
C ILE A 131 1.52 6.24 13.59
N GLU A 132 2.64 6.93 13.50
CA GLU A 132 2.79 8.20 12.79
C GLU A 132 2.96 7.89 11.31
N ASP A 133 1.85 7.93 10.58
CA ASP A 133 1.88 8.02 9.12
C ASP A 133 2.58 9.35 8.75
N GLN A 134 3.38 9.33 7.70
CA GLN A 134 4.02 10.55 7.23
C GLN A 134 2.98 11.42 6.52
N ASP A 135 2.36 12.31 7.30
CA ASP A 135 1.24 13.12 6.82
C ASP A 135 1.73 14.26 5.91
N THR A 136 1.11 14.37 4.73
CA THR A 136 1.33 15.50 3.83
C THR A 136 0.14 16.43 3.88
N TRP A 137 0.39 17.67 4.25
CA TRP A 137 -0.63 18.69 4.26
C TRP A 137 -0.59 19.52 2.98
N GLY A 138 -1.78 19.79 2.45
CA GLY A 138 -1.97 20.59 1.26
C GLY A 138 -3.22 21.46 1.36
N VAL A 139 -3.51 22.15 0.25
CA VAL A 139 -4.65 23.05 0.12
C VAL A 139 -5.54 22.59 -1.02
N ILE A 140 -6.85 22.48 -0.78
CA ILE A 140 -7.81 22.23 -1.86
C ILE A 140 -7.87 23.43 -2.79
N MET A 141 -7.76 23.18 -4.08
CA MET A 141 -7.84 24.20 -5.12
C MET A 141 -9.20 24.15 -5.80
N LYS A 142 -9.54 22.95 -6.27
CA LYS A 142 -10.74 22.64 -7.01
C LYS A 142 -11.08 21.17 -6.79
N PHE A 143 -12.33 20.80 -6.97
CA PHE A 143 -12.72 19.41 -7.13
C PHE A 143 -13.43 19.24 -8.47
N ASN A 144 -13.23 18.10 -9.11
CA ASN A 144 -13.81 17.74 -10.40
C ASN A 144 -14.50 16.38 -10.27
N LYS A 145 -15.70 16.24 -10.84
CA LYS A 145 -16.35 14.93 -11.03
C LYS A 145 -15.59 14.20 -12.12
N VAL A 146 -15.10 13.00 -11.85
CA VAL A 146 -14.50 12.13 -12.86
C VAL A 146 -15.63 11.65 -13.76
N LYS A 147 -15.56 12.01 -15.04
CA LYS A 147 -16.45 11.47 -16.06
C LYS A 147 -15.77 10.27 -16.70
N ASN A 148 -16.31 9.08 -16.54
CA ASN A 148 -15.87 7.94 -17.34
C ASN A 148 -16.54 8.01 -18.72
N LEU A 149 -15.87 7.50 -19.75
CA LEU A 149 -16.33 7.51 -21.15
C LEU A 149 -17.58 6.64 -21.41
N SER A 150 -18.15 5.99 -20.40
CA SER A 150 -19.36 5.17 -20.50
C SER A 150 -20.62 6.03 -20.36
N GLU A 151 -21.59 5.85 -21.27
CA GLU A 151 -22.86 6.61 -21.34
C GLU A 151 -23.71 6.53 -20.05
N ASP A 152 -23.50 5.53 -19.19
CA ASP A 152 -24.22 5.35 -17.92
C ASP A 152 -23.77 6.30 -16.77
N ASP A 153 -22.65 7.00 -16.90
CA ASP A 153 -22.04 7.76 -15.78
C ASP A 153 -22.69 9.15 -15.56
N ASP A 154 -23.34 9.70 -16.58
CA ASP A 154 -24.13 10.94 -16.46
C ASP A 154 -25.45 10.71 -15.69
N ASN A 155 -25.95 9.46 -15.63
CA ASN A 155 -27.14 9.08 -14.87
C ASN A 155 -26.85 8.62 -13.43
N ARG A 156 -25.57 8.44 -13.05
CA ARG A 156 -25.22 8.11 -11.66
C ARG A 156 -25.55 9.27 -10.74
N ARG A 157 -26.17 8.94 -9.60
CA ARG A 157 -26.37 9.89 -8.50
C ARG A 157 -25.01 10.49 -8.13
N PRO A 158 -24.93 11.81 -7.84
CA PRO A 158 -23.67 12.44 -7.44
C PRO A 158 -23.07 11.80 -6.17
N GLU A 159 -23.89 11.10 -5.36
CA GLU A 159 -23.44 10.35 -4.18
C GLU A 159 -22.56 9.13 -4.52
N ASP A 160 -22.71 8.54 -5.71
CA ASP A 160 -22.02 7.31 -6.15
C ASP A 160 -20.94 7.59 -7.21
N ALA A 161 -20.71 8.86 -7.54
CA ALA A 161 -19.75 9.25 -8.55
C ALA A 161 -18.33 9.36 -7.99
N ASN A 162 -17.35 9.12 -8.84
CA ASN A 162 -15.95 9.32 -8.48
C ASN A 162 -15.57 10.79 -8.60
N TYR A 163 -14.87 11.32 -7.60
CA TYR A 163 -14.37 12.69 -7.58
C TYR A 163 -12.85 12.71 -7.42
N THR A 164 -12.24 13.67 -8.11
CA THR A 164 -10.83 14.02 -7.96
C THR A 164 -10.73 15.42 -7.39
N VAL A 165 -9.82 15.62 -6.45
CA VAL A 165 -9.56 16.90 -5.82
C VAL A 165 -8.17 17.37 -6.23
N ASP A 166 -8.10 18.57 -6.78
CA ASP A 166 -6.85 19.24 -7.10
C ASP A 166 -6.31 19.86 -5.82
N VAL A 167 -5.19 19.34 -5.33
CA VAL A 167 -4.57 19.75 -4.06
C VAL A 167 -3.19 20.33 -4.33
N LEU A 168 -2.92 21.53 -3.78
CA LEU A 168 -1.57 22.10 -3.74
C LEU A 168 -0.81 21.51 -2.55
N ALA A 169 0.23 20.74 -2.82
CA ALA A 169 1.07 20.10 -1.79
C ALA A 169 2.55 20.17 -2.17
N ARG A 170 3.43 19.89 -1.20
CA ARG A 170 4.86 19.67 -1.48
C ARG A 170 5.00 18.33 -2.19
N CYS A 171 5.58 18.33 -3.38
CA CYS A 171 5.72 17.13 -4.20
C CYS A 171 7.16 16.92 -4.68
N LEU A 172 7.57 15.67 -4.78
CA LEU A 172 8.78 15.25 -5.48
C LEU A 172 8.39 14.88 -6.90
N VAL A 173 9.14 15.39 -7.87
CA VAL A 173 8.94 15.11 -9.30
C VAL A 173 9.96 14.05 -9.71
N GLY A 174 9.51 12.81 -9.80
CA GLY A 174 10.25 11.71 -10.42
C GLY A 174 9.95 11.62 -11.92
N ARG A 175 10.86 11.04 -12.69
CA ARG A 175 10.57 10.56 -14.04
C ARG A 175 10.36 9.05 -13.94
N ASP A 176 9.20 8.55 -14.37
CA ASP A 176 9.02 7.11 -14.53
C ASP A 176 9.84 6.59 -15.72
N GLY A 177 10.09 5.27 -15.76
CA GLY A 177 10.75 4.59 -16.89
C GLY A 177 10.07 4.81 -18.26
N ALA A 178 8.81 5.28 -18.26
CA ALA A 178 8.04 5.66 -19.46
C ALA A 178 8.14 7.16 -19.82
N GLY A 179 9.00 7.94 -19.17
CA GLY A 179 9.21 9.37 -19.44
C GLY A 179 8.10 10.31 -18.94
N LYS A 180 7.05 9.78 -18.30
CA LYS A 180 5.99 10.58 -17.67
C LYS A 180 6.46 11.11 -16.31
N LYS A 181 6.08 12.35 -15.97
CA LYS A 181 6.37 12.96 -14.65
C LYS A 181 5.50 12.27 -13.59
N LYS A 182 6.10 11.47 -12.71
CA LYS A 182 5.44 10.93 -11.52
C LYS A 182 5.59 11.94 -10.40
N ILE A 183 4.50 12.64 -10.09
CA ILE A 183 4.46 13.64 -9.03
C ILE A 183 3.94 12.92 -7.78
N ARG A 184 4.74 12.92 -6.71
CA ARG A 184 4.38 12.27 -5.45
C ARG A 184 4.33 13.32 -4.33
N PRO A 185 3.22 13.43 -3.57
CA PRO A 185 3.20 14.22 -2.35
C PRO A 185 4.25 13.70 -1.38
N VAL A 186 4.99 14.62 -0.75
CA VAL A 186 6.13 14.31 0.13
C VAL A 186 5.79 14.76 1.53
N PRO A 187 6.21 13.99 2.57
CA PRO A 187 6.02 14.39 3.95
C PRO A 187 6.46 15.83 4.21
N PHE A 188 5.73 16.52 5.08
CA PHE A 188 5.96 17.94 5.37
C PHE A 188 7.42 18.30 5.74
N LYS A 189 8.15 17.35 6.34
CA LYS A 189 9.54 17.51 6.79
C LYS A 189 10.55 17.52 5.64
N GLU A 190 10.19 16.99 4.48
CA GLU A 190 11.08 16.88 3.33
C GLU A 190 10.94 18.08 2.39
N ARG A 191 12.04 18.41 1.69
CA ARG A 191 12.03 19.48 0.70
C ARG A 191 11.39 18.96 -0.59
N GLY A 192 10.33 19.64 -1.03
CA GLY A 192 9.63 19.34 -2.27
C GLY A 192 9.19 20.62 -2.99
N GLU A 193 8.87 20.48 -4.27
CA GLU A 193 8.39 21.57 -5.10
C GLU A 193 6.88 21.82 -4.89
N PRO A 194 6.42 23.08 -4.93
CA PRO A 194 5.01 23.42 -4.79
C PRO A 194 4.22 23.10 -6.07
N ILE A 195 3.56 21.94 -6.11
CA ILE A 195 2.85 21.45 -7.28
C ILE A 195 1.40 21.14 -6.95
N VAL A 196 0.52 21.42 -7.91
CA VAL A 196 -0.90 21.04 -7.85
C VAL A 196 -1.03 19.61 -8.39
N VAL A 197 -1.55 18.72 -7.56
CA VAL A 197 -1.75 17.30 -7.88
C VAL A 197 -3.24 16.97 -7.79
N SER A 198 -3.77 16.30 -8.81
CA SER A 198 -5.12 15.76 -8.79
C SER A 198 -5.13 14.41 -8.08
N VAL A 199 -5.86 14.33 -6.98
CA VAL A 199 -5.86 13.20 -6.04
C VAL A 199 -7.27 12.63 -5.90
N PRO A 200 -7.49 11.30 -5.96
CA PRO A 200 -8.80 10.70 -5.67
C PRO A 200 -9.17 10.84 -4.20
N LEU A 201 -10.46 10.85 -3.88
CA LEU A 201 -10.94 10.97 -2.49
C LEU A 201 -10.35 9.90 -1.53
N SER A 202 -10.02 8.72 -2.05
CA SER A 202 -9.43 7.61 -1.28
C SER A 202 -8.04 7.90 -0.72
N GLN A 203 -7.31 8.85 -1.31
CA GLN A 203 -5.97 9.26 -0.85
C GLN A 203 -6.03 10.40 0.17
N ILE A 204 -7.21 10.91 0.48
CA ILE A 204 -7.39 11.95 1.49
C ILE A 204 -7.53 11.26 2.87
N LYS A 205 -6.68 11.67 3.82
CA LYS A 205 -6.68 11.14 5.19
C LYS A 205 -7.63 11.89 6.11
N SER A 206 -7.60 13.23 6.06
CA SER A 206 -8.50 14.08 6.85
C SER A 206 -8.69 15.46 6.22
N LEU A 207 -9.84 16.07 6.45
CA LEU A 207 -10.11 17.48 6.11
C LEU A 207 -9.87 18.33 7.35
N SER A 208 -9.34 19.53 7.16
CA SER A 208 -9.26 20.51 8.25
C SER A 208 -10.50 21.38 8.31
N SER A 209 -10.84 21.85 9.51
CA SER A 209 -11.82 22.92 9.72
C SER A 209 -11.30 24.29 9.25
N ALA A 210 -9.98 24.46 9.12
CA ALA A 210 -9.37 25.73 8.74
C ALA A 210 -9.48 26.01 7.23
N ILE A 211 -10.02 27.19 6.90
CA ILE A 211 -10.03 27.75 5.55
C ILE A 211 -8.99 28.86 5.48
N MET A 212 -8.02 28.72 4.58
CA MET A 212 -6.93 29.67 4.44
C MET A 212 -7.28 30.77 3.44
N ASN A 213 -6.87 31.99 3.72
CA ASN A 213 -7.00 33.07 2.74
C ASN A 213 -5.82 33.03 1.75
N ILE A 214 -6.02 32.42 0.59
CA ILE A 214 -5.01 32.27 -0.46
C ILE A 214 -5.49 32.99 -1.74
N PRO A 215 -4.62 33.74 -2.44
CA PRO A 215 -4.99 34.42 -3.69
C PRO A 215 -5.45 33.42 -4.75
N LYS A 216 -6.33 33.85 -5.67
CA LYS A 216 -6.93 32.97 -6.70
C LYS A 216 -5.96 32.59 -7.82
N ASP A 217 -4.85 33.31 -7.97
CA ASP A 217 -3.90 33.10 -9.06
C ASP A 217 -2.72 32.24 -8.60
N TYR A 218 -2.68 31.00 -9.11
CA TYR A 218 -1.74 29.97 -8.70
C TYR A 218 -0.79 29.56 -9.83
N LEU A 219 -0.74 30.34 -10.91
CA LEU A 219 0.20 30.10 -12.01
C LEU A 219 1.62 30.49 -11.61
N GLN A 220 1.76 31.52 -10.77
CA GLN A 220 3.05 31.99 -10.28
C GLN A 220 3.57 31.10 -9.15
N LEU A 221 4.87 30.75 -9.22
CA LEU A 221 5.54 29.92 -8.21
C LEU A 221 5.48 30.57 -6.81
N GLU A 222 5.67 31.89 -6.72
CA GLU A 222 5.62 32.64 -5.47
C GLU A 222 4.27 32.51 -4.75
N ALA A 223 3.17 32.53 -5.50
CA ALA A 223 1.83 32.38 -4.92
C ALA A 223 1.65 30.98 -4.30
N ARG A 224 2.20 29.95 -4.94
CA ARG A 224 2.17 28.57 -4.42
C ARG A 224 3.04 28.40 -3.20
N GLU A 225 4.25 28.98 -3.21
CA GLU A 225 5.13 28.97 -2.04
C GLU A 225 4.51 29.68 -0.84
N ASN A 226 3.87 30.83 -1.06
CA ASN A 226 3.18 31.58 -0.01
C ASN A 226 1.99 30.80 0.56
N ALA A 227 1.25 30.07 -0.28
CA ALA A 227 0.20 29.17 0.18
C ALA A 227 0.75 28.05 1.08
N LEU A 228 1.86 27.41 0.67
CA LEU A 228 2.50 26.37 1.49
C LEU A 228 3.11 26.92 2.77
N LYS A 229 3.65 28.14 2.78
CA LYS A 229 4.11 28.81 4.01
C LYS A 229 2.97 28.98 5.01
N LYS A 230 1.77 29.34 4.55
CA LYS A 230 0.56 29.42 5.41
C LYS A 230 0.16 28.05 5.97
N VAL A 231 0.25 26.99 5.17
CA VAL A 231 0.04 25.61 5.67
C VAL A 231 1.09 25.25 6.72
N SER A 232 2.36 25.58 6.49
CA SER A 232 3.44 25.37 7.46
C SER A 232 3.23 26.13 8.76
N GLU A 233 2.72 27.36 8.69
CA GLU A 233 2.39 28.17 9.86
C GLU A 233 1.22 27.56 10.64
N LEU A 234 0.18 27.08 9.96
CA LEU A 234 -0.94 26.39 10.60
C LEU A 234 -0.46 25.16 11.37
N LEU A 235 0.41 24.35 10.78
CA LEU A 235 0.97 23.16 11.42
C LEU A 235 1.92 23.49 12.57
N SER A 236 2.65 24.59 12.46
CA SER A 236 3.53 25.06 13.54
C SER A 236 2.73 25.53 14.75
N ARG A 237 1.53 26.08 14.54
CA ARG A 237 0.59 26.45 15.61
C ARG A 237 -0.17 25.23 16.15
N HIS A 238 -0.50 24.28 15.29
CA HIS A 238 -1.27 23.08 15.62
C HIS A 238 -0.58 21.82 15.04
N PRO A 239 0.33 21.18 15.81
CA PRO A 239 1.10 20.03 15.32
C PRO A 239 0.21 18.83 14.96
N ASP A 240 -0.89 18.64 15.67
CA ASP A 240 -1.87 17.56 15.41
C ASP A 240 -2.88 17.92 14.29
N GLY A 241 -2.77 19.13 13.73
CA GLY A 241 -3.76 19.71 12.83
C GLY A 241 -5.06 20.11 13.55
N ILE A 242 -5.97 20.72 12.79
CA ILE A 242 -7.35 20.97 13.24
C ILE A 242 -8.25 20.10 12.36
N PRO A 243 -8.37 18.78 12.64
CA PRO A 243 -9.24 17.91 11.86
C PRO A 243 -10.70 18.33 12.03
N LEU A 244 -11.48 18.11 10.97
CA LEU A 244 -12.92 18.29 10.96
C LEU A 244 -13.57 17.03 11.54
N ASP A 245 -14.47 17.20 12.51
CA ASP A 245 -15.05 16.08 13.23
C ASP A 245 -16.22 15.47 12.43
N PRO A 246 -16.20 14.16 12.10
CA PRO A 246 -17.25 13.58 11.28
C PRO A 246 -18.63 13.52 11.98
N GLU A 247 -18.66 13.45 13.31
CA GLU A 247 -19.92 13.41 14.07
C GLU A 247 -20.50 14.82 14.29
N VAL A 248 -19.67 15.76 14.76
CA VAL A 248 -20.11 17.11 15.14
C VAL A 248 -20.32 17.98 13.90
N ASP A 249 -19.33 18.02 13.00
CA ASP A 249 -19.34 18.93 11.87
C ASP A 249 -20.06 18.32 10.66
N MET A 250 -19.72 17.07 10.29
CA MET A 250 -20.30 16.40 9.12
C MET A 250 -21.65 15.72 9.38
N LYS A 251 -22.05 15.57 10.66
CA LYS A 251 -23.32 14.97 11.07
C LYS A 251 -23.56 13.56 10.50
N ILE A 252 -22.52 12.72 10.49
CA ILE A 252 -22.63 11.34 10.01
C ILE A 252 -23.34 10.48 11.06
N GLN A 253 -24.61 10.15 10.80
CA GLN A 253 -25.45 9.33 11.70
C GLN A 253 -25.60 7.88 11.24
N SER A 254 -24.61 7.32 10.55
CA SER A 254 -24.72 5.95 10.05
C SER A 254 -24.42 4.92 11.16
N SER A 255 -25.31 3.94 11.32
CA SER A 255 -25.14 2.90 12.35
C SER A 255 -23.87 2.05 12.14
N SER A 256 -23.41 1.92 10.89
CA SER A 256 -22.14 1.29 10.55
C SER A 256 -20.95 2.09 11.09
N TYR A 257 -20.94 3.41 10.88
CA TYR A 257 -19.90 4.31 11.38
C TYR A 257 -19.79 4.24 12.90
N GLU A 258 -20.91 4.40 13.63
CA GLU A 258 -20.90 4.34 15.10
C GLU A 258 -20.34 3.02 15.63
N LYS A 259 -20.70 1.89 15.01
CA LYS A 259 -20.17 0.57 15.38
C LYS A 259 -18.66 0.49 15.14
N THR A 260 -18.18 1.03 14.03
CA THR A 260 -16.75 1.01 13.67
C THR A 260 -15.95 1.93 14.60
N VAL A 261 -16.46 3.12 14.94
CA VAL A 261 -15.83 4.04 15.90
C VAL A 261 -15.75 3.42 17.30
N ARG A 262 -16.85 2.85 17.82
CA ARG A 262 -16.81 2.15 19.12
C ARG A 262 -15.80 1.01 19.16
N ARG A 263 -15.66 0.27 18.06
CA ARG A 263 -14.63 -0.77 17.93
C ARG A 263 -13.22 -0.19 17.91
N LEU A 264 -13.02 0.94 17.21
CA LEU A 264 -11.74 1.64 17.17
C LEU A 264 -11.34 2.11 18.58
N GLU A 265 -12.24 2.75 19.31
CA GLU A 265 -12.01 3.19 20.70
C GLU A 265 -11.69 2.02 21.63
N ALA A 266 -12.40 0.89 21.48
CA ALA A 266 -12.11 -0.33 22.23
C ALA A 266 -10.69 -0.84 21.94
N LEU A 267 -10.24 -0.82 20.68
CA LEU A 267 -8.86 -1.18 20.31
C LEU A 267 -7.84 -0.19 20.88
N GLU A 268 -8.10 1.12 20.85
CA GLU A 268 -7.21 2.12 21.45
C GLU A 268 -7.06 1.92 22.95
N ASN A 269 -8.14 1.56 23.64
CA ASN A 269 -8.11 1.20 25.05
C ASN A 269 -7.31 -0.09 25.30
N LEU A 270 -7.34 -1.06 24.37
CA LEU A 270 -6.50 -2.25 24.45
C LEU A 270 -5.02 -1.93 24.21
N PHE A 271 -4.69 -1.04 23.27
CA PHE A 271 -3.32 -0.58 23.04
C PHE A 271 -2.71 0.08 24.28
N LYS A 272 -3.47 0.96 24.95
CA LYS A 272 -3.03 1.61 26.21
C LYS A 272 -2.72 0.60 27.32
N LYS A 273 -3.45 -0.53 27.37
CA LYS A 273 -3.26 -1.60 28.35
C LYS A 273 -2.12 -2.55 28.00
N HIS A 274 -1.74 -2.66 26.73
CA HIS A 274 -0.77 -3.66 26.28
C HIS A 274 0.65 -3.33 26.75
N LYS A 275 1.29 -4.26 27.45
CA LYS A 275 2.63 -4.06 28.05
C LYS A 275 3.71 -3.83 26.99
N ILE A 276 3.58 -4.48 25.83
CA ILE A 276 4.57 -4.41 24.74
C ILE A 276 4.64 -3.01 24.14
N ALA A 277 3.54 -2.25 24.11
CA ALA A 277 3.49 -0.89 23.56
C ALA A 277 4.46 0.09 24.24
N LYS A 278 4.87 -0.19 25.48
CA LYS A 278 5.80 0.64 26.26
C LYS A 278 7.27 0.32 26.00
N SER A 279 7.58 -0.73 25.25
CA SER A 279 8.95 -1.14 24.97
C SER A 279 9.58 -0.30 23.84
N PRO A 280 10.77 0.29 24.03
CA PRO A 280 11.43 1.10 23.00
C PRO A 280 11.90 0.28 21.79
N LEU A 281 12.05 -1.03 21.93
CA LEU A 281 12.50 -1.93 20.85
C LEU A 281 11.35 -2.50 20.02
N ILE A 282 10.10 -2.09 20.27
CA ILE A 282 8.92 -2.66 19.63
C ILE A 282 8.96 -2.53 18.11
N ALA A 283 9.43 -1.39 17.58
CA ALA A 283 9.50 -1.17 16.14
C ALA A 283 10.47 -2.15 15.44
N GLN A 284 11.57 -2.51 16.10
CA GLN A 284 12.52 -3.49 15.57
C GLN A 284 11.94 -4.91 15.66
N LYS A 285 11.36 -5.27 16.82
CA LYS A 285 10.71 -6.58 17.00
C LYS A 285 9.56 -6.80 15.99
N LEU A 286 8.76 -5.77 15.72
CA LEU A 286 7.69 -5.83 14.71
C LEU A 286 8.21 -5.99 13.28
N LYS A 287 9.32 -5.32 12.92
CA LYS A 287 9.96 -5.51 11.61
C LYS A 287 10.41 -6.95 11.42
N VAL A 288 11.06 -7.54 12.43
CA VAL A 288 11.52 -8.94 12.37
C VAL A 288 10.32 -9.89 12.30
N LEU A 289 9.25 -9.65 13.07
CA LEU A 289 8.03 -10.45 12.98
C LEU A 289 7.41 -10.37 11.58
N HIS A 290 7.31 -9.17 10.99
CA HIS A 290 6.76 -9.00 9.66
C HIS A 290 7.58 -9.74 8.60
N MET A 291 8.92 -9.65 8.65
CA MET A 291 9.79 -10.42 7.76
C MET A 291 9.56 -11.93 7.92
N LYS A 292 9.41 -12.40 9.16
CA LYS A 292 9.09 -13.80 9.44
C LYS A 292 7.73 -14.18 8.86
N GLU A 293 6.70 -13.35 9.00
CA GLU A 293 5.38 -13.60 8.40
C GLU A 293 5.41 -13.58 6.87
N GLU A 294 6.14 -12.67 6.23
CA GLU A 294 6.38 -12.68 4.78
C GLU A 294 7.06 -13.97 4.31
N LEU A 295 8.07 -14.46 5.04
CA LEU A 295 8.69 -15.74 4.75
C LEU A 295 7.68 -16.88 4.90
N THR A 296 6.84 -16.88 5.95
CA THR A 296 5.82 -17.93 6.11
C THR A 296 4.75 -17.89 5.04
N THR A 297 4.36 -16.72 4.56
CA THR A 297 3.38 -16.58 3.45
C THR A 297 3.98 -17.01 2.13
N LYS A 298 5.26 -16.68 1.86
CA LYS A 298 6.02 -17.21 0.72
C LYS A 298 6.17 -18.73 0.78
N ILE A 299 6.45 -19.30 1.94
CA ILE A 299 6.50 -20.76 2.12
C ILE A 299 5.12 -21.38 1.84
N LYS A 300 4.03 -20.77 2.32
CA LYS A 300 2.66 -21.24 2.05
C LYS A 300 2.29 -21.14 0.57
N SER A 301 2.67 -20.07 -0.13
CA SER A 301 2.39 -19.94 -1.56
C SER A 301 3.20 -20.94 -2.39
N LEU A 302 4.48 -21.16 -2.07
CA LEU A 302 5.31 -22.19 -2.70
C LEU A 302 4.75 -23.59 -2.44
N LYS A 303 4.30 -23.89 -1.21
CA LYS A 303 3.63 -25.16 -0.88
C LYS A 303 2.30 -25.37 -1.60
N LYS A 304 1.62 -24.31 -2.05
CA LYS A 304 0.39 -24.39 -2.83
C LYS A 304 0.67 -24.57 -4.34
N ALA A 305 1.88 -24.20 -4.78
CA ALA A 305 2.30 -24.34 -6.17
C ALA A 305 2.81 -25.76 -6.50
N VAL A 306 3.18 -26.54 -5.47
CA VAL A 306 3.39 -28.00 -5.52
C VAL A 306 2.06 -28.69 -5.34
#